data_AF-A0A949GYH0-F1
#
_entry.id   AF-A0A949GYH0-F1
#
_cell.length_a   1.000
_cell.length_b   1.000
_cell.length_c   1.000
_cell.angle_alpha   90.00
_cell.angle_beta   90.00
_cell.angle_gamma   90.00
#
_symmetry.space_group_name_H-M   'P 1'
#
loop_
_entity.id
_entity.type
_entity.pdbx_description
1 polymer ?
#
loop_
_entity_poly.entity_id
_entity_poly.type
_entity_poly.pdbx_seq_one_letter_code
_entity_poly.pdbx_strand_id
1 'polypeptide(L)' 'MKYLHYAALILVIVGGLNWGLFAFQLNLVNILFGTLPALEQAVYLLVALSAVYLAFSHWNECKTCSV' A
#
# COMPACT_ATOMS: atom_id res chain seq x y z
N MET A 1 -2.77 4.95 17.31
CA MET A 1 -1.93 3.74 17.17
C MET A 1 -0.81 4.05 16.17
N LYS A 2 0.24 4.78 16.58
CA LYS A 2 1.19 5.41 15.63
C LYS A 2 1.89 4.42 14.68
N TYR A 3 2.37 3.28 15.20
CA TYR A 3 3.13 2.31 14.43
C TYR A 3 2.31 1.66 13.31
N LEU A 4 1.04 1.33 13.58
CA LEU A 4 0.11 0.80 12.58
C LEU A 4 -0.18 1.82 11.47
N HIS A 5 -0.31 3.10 11.83
CA HIS A 5 -0.51 4.18 10.86
C HIS A 5 0.69 4.35 9.92
N TYR A 6 1.92 4.31 10.47
CA TYR A 6 3.13 4.36 9.65
C TYR A 6 3.29 3.12 8.77
N ALA A 7 3.03 1.92 9.30
CA ALA A 7 3.11 0.68 8.53
C ALA A 7 2.10 0.67 7.36
N ALA A 8 0.85 1.09 7.61
CA ALA A 8 -0.17 1.21 6.57
C ALA A 8 0.22 2.25 5.51
N LEU A 9 0.79 3.38 5.91
CA LEU A 9 1.21 4.44 5.00
C LEU A 9 2.37 3.99 4.10
N ILE A 10 3.35 3.26 4.64
CA ILE A 10 4.44 2.64 3.86
C ILE A 10 3.87 1.62 2.87
N LEU A 11 2.98 0.73 3.32
CA LEU A 11 2.35 -0.28 2.45
C LEU A 11 1.57 0.36 1.29
N VAL A 12 0.82 1.44 1.57
CA VAL A 12 0.09 2.18 0.54
C VAL A 12 1.03 2.87 -0.45
N ILE A 13 2.13 3.47 0.02
CA ILE A 13 3.14 4.08 -0.87
C ILE A 13 3.77 3.03 -1.78
N VAL A 14 4.20 1.89 -1.22
CA VAL A 14 4.80 0.79 -2.00
C VAL A 14 3.80 0.24 -3.02
N GLY A 15 2.54 0.08 -2.60
CA GLY A 15 1.45 -0.34 -3.47
C GLY A 15 1.17 0.64 -4.61
N GLY A 16 1.10 1.94 -4.31
CA GLY A 16 0.91 3.00 -5.30
C GLY A 16 2.08 3.11 -6.28
N LEU A 17 3.32 2.93 -5.80
CA LEU A 17 4.50 2.88 -6.66
C LEU A 17 4.45 1.68 -7.61
N ASN A 18 4.08 0.50 -7.09
CA ASN A 18 3.93 -0.70 -7.92
C ASN A 18 2.81 -0.54 -8.97
N TRP A 19 1.68 0.09 -8.61
CA TRP A 19 0.62 0.40 -9.57
C TRP A 19 1.05 1.43 -10.63
N GLY A 20 1.87 2.41 -10.26
CA GLY A 20 2.49 3.35 -11.19
C GLY A 20 3.47 2.68 -12.16
N LEU A 21 4.25 1.72 -11.69
CA LEU A 21 5.13 0.92 -12.55
C LEU A 21 4.37 -0.12 -13.39
N PHE A 22 3.21 -0.59 -12.93
CA PHE A 22 2.31 -1.45 -13.72
C PHE A 22 1.85 -0.75 -15.00
N ALA A 23 1.69 0.58 -14.99
CA ALA A 23 1.41 1.36 -16.20
C ALA A 23 2.54 1.26 -17.26
N PHE A 24 3.76 0.93 -16.83
CA PHE A 24 4.92 0.65 -17.69
C PHE A 24 5.16 -0.85 -17.89
N GLN A 25 4.21 -1.72 -17.51
CA GLN A 25 4.34 -3.18 -17.47
C GLN A 25 5.48 -3.72 -16.58
N LEU A 26 5.99 -2.88 -15.67
CA LEU A 26 7.02 -3.27 -14.71
C LEU A 26 6.33 -3.65 -13.39
N ASN A 27 6.37 -4.92 -13.01
CA ASN A 27 5.89 -5.37 -11.70
C ASN A 27 7.07 -5.33 -10.73
N LEU A 28 7.07 -4.41 -9.77
CA LEU A 28 8.16 -4.24 -8.82
C LEU A 28 8.31 -5.50 -7.93
N VAL A 29 7.19 -6.12 -7.57
CA VAL A 29 7.15 -7.40 -6.84
C VAL A 29 7.83 -8.51 -7.66
N ASN A 30 7.55 -8.55 -8.96
CA ASN A 30 8.14 -9.52 -9.88
C ASN A 30 9.65 -9.31 -10.05
N ILE A 31 10.09 -8.05 -10.13
CA ILE A 31 11.51 -7.68 -10.25
C ILE A 31 12.30 -8.10 -9.00
N LEU A 32 11.71 -7.95 -7.80
CA LEU A 32 12.38 -8.25 -6.54
C LEU A 32 12.31 -9.73 -6.13
N PHE A 33 11.18 -10.40 -6.38
CA PHE A 33 10.90 -11.76 -5.89
C PHE A 33 10.69 -12.80 -7.00
N GLY A 34 10.74 -12.41 -8.27
CA GLY A 34 10.44 -13.28 -9.42
C GLY A 34 8.95 -13.42 -9.73
N THR A 35 8.63 -14.18 -10.78
CA THR A 35 7.26 -14.40 -11.26
C THR A 35 6.49 -15.38 -10.38
N LEU A 36 5.95 -14.88 -9.26
CA LEU A 36 5.11 -15.64 -8.34
C LEU A 36 3.70 -15.01 -8.26
N PRO A 37 2.73 -15.48 -9.07
CA PRO A 37 1.40 -14.86 -9.14
C PRO A 37 0.65 -14.87 -7.81
N ALA A 38 0.86 -15.89 -6.98
CA ALA A 38 0.27 -15.95 -5.64
C ALA A 38 0.83 -14.89 -4.68
N LEU A 39 2.13 -14.56 -4.81
CA LEU A 39 2.77 -13.55 -3.97
C LEU A 39 2.35 -12.14 -4.39
N GLU A 40 2.25 -11.90 -5.70
CA GLU A 40 1.74 -10.65 -6.26
C GLU A 40 0.31 -10.38 -5.75
N GLN A 41 -0.57 -11.38 -5.83
CA GLN A 41 -1.93 -11.27 -5.28
C GLN A 41 -1.96 -10.99 -3.77
N ALA A 42 -1.11 -11.67 -2.99
CA ALA A 42 -1.03 -11.44 -1.55
C ALA A 42 -0.59 -10.00 -1.22
N VAL A 43 0.44 -9.48 -1.91
CA VAL A 43 0.90 -8.10 -1.75
C VAL A 43 -0.19 -7.11 -2.13
N TYR A 44 -0.87 -7.32 -3.26
CA TYR A 44 -1.97 -6.43 -3.67
C TYR A 44 -3.13 -6.44 -2.68
N LEU A 45 -3.47 -7.59 -2.09
CA LEU A 45 -4.49 -7.69 -1.06
C LEU A 45 -4.10 -6.94 0.22
N LEU A 46 -2.85 -7.05 0.66
CA LEU A 46 -2.31 -6.30 1.81
C LEU A 46 -2.30 -4.79 1.56
N VAL A 47 -1.92 -4.37 0.34
CA VAL A 47 -1.97 -2.96 -0.08
C VAL A 47 -3.41 -2.44 -0.04
N ALA A 48 -4.37 -3.20 -0.57
CA ALA A 48 -5.77 -2.81 -0.58
C ALA A 48 -6.34 -2.66 0.85
N LEU A 49 -6.07 -3.63 1.73
CA LEU A 49 -6.43 -3.56 3.14
C LEU A 49 -5.80 -2.35 3.84
N SER A 50 -4.53 -2.06 3.53
CA SER A 50 -3.81 -0.91 4.09
C SER A 50 -4.37 0.41 3.59
N ALA A 51 -4.76 0.50 2.32
CA ALA A 51 -5.39 1.68 1.73
C ALA A 51 -6.77 1.95 2.35
N VAL A 52 -7.57 0.91 2.56
CA VAL A 52 -8.86 1.00 3.26
C VAL A 52 -8.64 1.46 4.71
N TYR A 53 -7.72 0.82 5.44
CA TYR A 53 -7.39 1.24 6.81
C TYR A 53 -6.95 2.70 6.87
N LEU A 54 -6.08 3.13 5.96
CA LEU A 54 -5.63 4.53 5.91
C LEU A 54 -6.77 5.48 5.53
N ALA A 55 -7.64 5.12 4.57
CA ALA A 55 -8.79 5.94 4.19
C ALA A 55 -9.75 6.17 5.37
N PHE A 56 -10.02 5.14 6.17
CA PHE A 56 -10.91 5.26 7.35
C PHE A 56 -10.21 5.86 8.58
N SER A 57 -8.92 5.55 8.80
CA SER A 57 -8.16 5.98 9.98
C SER A 57 -7.58 7.40 9.83
N HIS A 58 -7.24 7.82 8.60
CA HIS A 58 -6.62 9.12 8.35
C HIS A 58 -7.52 10.28 8.79
N TRP A 59 -8.84 10.17 8.61
CA TRP A 59 -9.79 11.19 9.06
C TRP A 59 -9.79 11.37 10.58
N ASN A 60 -9.42 10.34 11.34
CA ASN A 60 -9.49 10.34 12.81
C ASN A 60 -8.12 10.57 13.48
N GLU A 61 -7.00 10.25 12.82
CA GLU A 61 -5.63 10.44 13.37
C GLU A 61 -4.86 11.63 12.76
N CYS A 62 -5.37 12.33 11.72
CA CYS A 62 -4.70 13.51 11.17
C CYS A 62 -5.00 14.79 11.96
N LYS A 63 -4.01 15.27 12.72
CA LYS A 63 -4.08 16.53 13.50
C LYS A 63 -4.29 17.80 12.67
N THR A 64 -4.12 17.73 11.34
CA THR A 64 -4.26 18.87 10.43
C THR A 64 -5.61 18.89 9.70
N CYS A 65 -6.39 17.81 9.79
CA CYS A 65 -7.71 17.69 9.14
C CYS A 65 -8.88 17.89 10.11
N SER A 66 -8.62 18.07 11.42
CA SER A 66 -9.60 18.46 12.43
C SER A 66 -9.70 19.98 12.54
N VAL A 67 -9.97 20.67 11.44
CA VAL A 67 -10.40 22.08 11.47
C VAL A 67 -11.91 22.16 11.65
#